data_AF-E9H0P5-F1
#
_entry.id   AF-E9H0P5-F1
#
_cell.length_a   1.000
_cell.length_b   1.000
_cell.length_c   1.000
_cell.angle_alpha   90.00
_cell.angle_beta   90.00
_cell.angle_gamma   90.00
#
_symmetry.space_group_name_H-M   'P 1'
#
loop_
_entity.id
_entity.type
_entity.pdbx_description
1 polymer ?
#
loop_
_entity_poly.entity_id
_entity_poly.type
_entity_poly.pdbx_seq_one_letter_code
_entity_poly.pdbx_strand_id
1 'polypeptide(L)'
;QMGGNMCALHAINSLLQGAYFTATVLANIGYELDSQEMALIESPSTEGHGIADDYNSWSNFDPSGNYSIQVITVALSYFQLELIPLNSSNPRAISSRQCTCNEQAFLCHKNNHWFTLRKFG
;
A
#
# COMPACT_ATOMS: atom_id res chain seq x y z
N GLN A 1 -1.04 11.80 -20.38
CA GLN A 1 0.39 11.44 -20.29
C GLN A 1 0.73 11.46 -18.80
N MET A 2 0.73 10.31 -18.13
CA MET A 2 1.11 10.21 -16.70
C MET A 2 2.63 10.04 -16.66
N GLY A 3 3.34 11.11 -16.36
CA GLY A 3 4.79 11.07 -16.16
C GLY A 3 5.14 10.60 -14.75
N GLY A 4 6.11 9.69 -14.65
CA GLY A 4 6.74 9.22 -13.41
C GLY A 4 5.93 8.15 -12.67
N ASN A 5 6.57 7.12 -12.11
CA ASN A 5 5.93 5.91 -11.56
C ASN A 5 5.12 6.14 -10.26
N MET A 6 4.55 7.32 -10.03
CA MET A 6 3.79 7.70 -8.84
C MET A 6 2.33 7.20 -8.88
N CYS A 7 2.09 6.01 -9.42
CA CYS A 7 0.73 5.47 -9.58
C CYS A 7 0.03 5.29 -8.23
N ALA A 8 0.72 4.83 -7.20
CA ALA A 8 0.16 4.69 -5.85
C ALA A 8 -0.27 6.05 -5.28
N LEU A 9 0.55 7.08 -5.43
CA LEU A 9 0.24 8.46 -5.02
C LEU A 9 -1.03 8.97 -5.70
N HIS A 10 -1.12 8.80 -7.02
CA HIS A 10 -2.30 9.22 -7.78
C HIS A 10 -3.54 8.41 -7.38
N ALA A 11 -3.38 7.10 -7.14
CA ALA A 11 -4.47 6.25 -6.71
C ALA A 11 -5.02 6.71 -5.36
N ILE A 12 -4.19 6.85 -4.32
CA ILE A 12 -4.68 7.25 -2.99
C ILE A 12 -5.26 8.67 -2.96
N ASN A 13 -4.68 9.62 -3.69
CA ASN A 13 -5.23 10.98 -3.77
C ASN A 13 -6.56 11.01 -4.54
N SER A 14 -6.69 10.18 -5.58
CA SER A 14 -7.97 9.97 -6.29
C SER A 14 -8.99 9.29 -5.39
N LEU A 15 -8.56 8.31 -4.59
CA LEU A 15 -9.38 7.63 -3.59
C LEU A 15 -9.90 8.60 -2.55
N LEU A 16 -9.12 9.60 -2.12
CA LEU A 16 -9.51 10.59 -1.12
C LEU A 16 -10.19 11.83 -1.72
N GLN A 17 -10.20 11.96 -3.05
CA GLN A 17 -10.73 13.13 -3.76
C GLN A 17 -10.02 14.44 -3.37
N GLY A 18 -8.70 14.36 -3.17
CA GLY A 18 -7.87 15.52 -2.83
C GLY A 18 -6.38 15.18 -2.82
N ALA A 19 -5.53 16.20 -2.95
CA ALA A 19 -4.08 16.07 -2.92
C ALA A 19 -3.55 16.03 -1.47
N TYR A 20 -3.95 15.03 -0.70
CA TYR A 20 -3.59 14.89 0.71
C TYR A 20 -2.19 14.34 0.93
N PHE A 21 -1.72 13.49 0.02
CA PHE A 21 -0.37 12.93 0.06
C PHE A 21 0.52 13.55 -1.00
N THR A 22 1.81 13.59 -0.69
CA THR A 22 2.90 13.91 -1.63
C THR A 22 3.85 12.71 -1.74
N ALA A 23 4.68 12.68 -2.78
CA ALA A 23 5.69 11.63 -2.94
C ALA A 23 6.63 11.56 -1.73
N THR A 24 7.03 12.71 -1.17
CA THR A 24 7.89 12.77 0.02
C THR A 24 7.25 12.10 1.24
N VAL A 25 5.95 12.31 1.46
CA VAL A 25 5.25 11.68 2.59
C VAL A 25 5.22 10.16 2.43
N LEU A 26 4.92 9.66 1.22
CA LEU A 26 4.90 8.21 0.98
C LEU A 26 6.30 7.58 1.05
N ALA A 27 7.33 8.26 0.56
CA ALA A 27 8.71 7.79 0.67
C ALA A 27 9.15 7.68 2.14
N ASN A 28 8.80 8.67 2.97
CA ASN A 28 9.10 8.62 4.41
C ASN A 28 8.41 7.44 5.11
N ILE A 29 7.17 7.12 4.75
CA ILE A 29 6.48 5.93 5.26
C ILE A 29 7.23 4.66 4.82
N GLY A 30 7.68 4.58 3.56
CA GLY A 30 8.48 3.47 3.06
C GLY A 30 9.79 3.29 3.84
N TYR A 31 10.55 4.36 4.06
CA TYR A 31 11.78 4.31 4.85
C TYR A 31 11.58 3.87 6.29
N GLU A 32 10.50 4.32 6.93
CA GLU A 32 10.17 3.91 8.30
C GLU A 32 9.81 2.42 8.38
N LEU A 33 9.04 1.90 7.40
CA LEU A 33 8.73 0.48 7.31
C LEU A 33 9.99 -0.36 7.08
N ASP A 34 10.86 0.06 6.16
CA ASP A 34 12.14 -0.61 5.91
C ASP A 34 13.01 -0.63 7.19
N SER A 35 13.06 0.48 7.94
CA SER A 35 13.78 0.55 9.22
C SER A 35 13.21 -0.40 10.27
N GLN A 36 11.88 -0.55 10.35
CA GLN A 36 11.23 -1.44 11.30
C GLN A 36 11.46 -2.91 10.96
N GLU A 37 11.36 -3.28 9.69
CA GLU A 37 11.64 -4.62 9.21
C GLU A 37 13.10 -5.02 9.48
N MET A 38 14.05 -4.12 9.22
CA MET A 38 15.47 -4.34 9.50
C MET A 38 15.74 -4.56 10.99
N ALA A 39 15.12 -3.76 11.87
CA ALA A 39 15.25 -3.92 13.31
C ALA A 39 14.70 -5.28 13.83
N LEU A 40 13.67 -5.84 13.18
CA LEU A 40 13.14 -7.16 13.50
C LEU A 40 14.10 -8.29 13.09
N ILE A 41 14.76 -8.15 11.94
CA ILE A 41 15.76 -9.10 11.45
C ILE A 41 17.00 -9.12 12.36
N GLU A 42 17.45 -7.95 12.82
CA GLU A 42 18.59 -7.82 13.72
C GLU A 42 18.29 -8.26 15.17
N SER A 43 17.02 -8.50 15.51
CA SER A 43 16.63 -8.90 16.86
C SER A 43 17.10 -10.33 17.18
N PRO A 44 17.69 -10.57 18.37
CA PRO A 44 18.29 -11.87 18.75
C PRO A 44 17.26 -13.01 18.94
N SER A 45 15.97 -12.70 18.87
CA SER A 45 14.86 -13.66 18.96
C SER A 45 14.54 -14.37 17.64
N THR A 46 15.11 -13.94 16.52
CA THR A 46 14.87 -14.54 15.22
C THR A 46 15.99 -15.54 14.92
N GLU A 47 15.72 -16.84 15.02
CA GLU A 47 16.64 -17.95 14.64
C GLU A 47 16.84 -18.03 13.10
N GLY A 48 16.79 -16.90 12.39
CA GLY A 48 16.79 -16.77 10.94
C GLY A 48 18.19 -16.62 10.37
N HIS A 49 19.04 -17.63 10.52
CA HIS A 49 20.25 -17.75 9.72
C HIS A 49 19.85 -17.98 8.24
N GLY A 50 19.69 -16.89 7.47
CA GLY A 50 19.50 -16.95 6.01
C GLY A 50 18.59 -15.90 5.37
N ILE A 51 17.99 -14.96 6.12
CA ILE A 51 17.02 -13.98 5.56
C ILE A 51 17.68 -12.63 5.21
N ALA A 52 18.89 -12.36 5.72
CA ALA A 52 19.58 -11.09 5.53
C ALA A 52 20.03 -10.84 4.08
N ASP A 53 20.35 -11.89 3.33
CA ASP A 53 20.89 -11.77 1.96
C ASP A 53 19.83 -11.37 0.92
N ASP A 54 18.54 -11.62 1.20
CA ASP A 54 17.42 -11.32 0.29
C ASP A 54 16.72 -9.98 0.63
N TYR A 55 17.01 -9.40 1.79
CA TYR A 55 16.36 -8.16 2.26
C TYR A 55 16.67 -6.95 1.36
N ASN A 56 17.85 -6.92 0.72
CA ASN A 56 18.23 -5.87 -0.23
C ASN A 56 17.24 -5.76 -1.43
N SER A 57 16.43 -6.79 -1.66
CA SER A 57 15.42 -6.83 -2.73
C SER A 57 14.01 -6.40 -2.28
N TRP A 58 13.76 -6.18 -0.98
CA TRP A 58 12.42 -5.99 -0.41
C TRP A 58 12.15 -4.56 0.08
N SER A 59 12.66 -3.54 -0.61
CA SER A 59 12.34 -2.16 -0.20
C SER A 59 10.87 -1.81 -0.44
N ASN A 60 10.24 -1.19 0.57
CA ASN A 60 8.88 -0.71 0.52
C ASN A 60 8.68 0.49 -0.43
N PHE A 61 9.77 1.11 -0.88
CA PHE A 61 9.79 2.22 -1.82
C PHE A 61 11.01 2.11 -2.74
N ASP A 62 10.80 2.08 -4.06
CA ASP A 62 11.93 2.07 -5.00
C ASP A 62 12.25 3.46 -5.58
N PRO A 63 13.50 3.70 -6.05
CA PRO A 63 13.88 4.95 -6.70
C PRO A 63 13.11 5.24 -8.00
N SER A 64 12.43 4.23 -8.55
CA SER A 64 11.58 4.40 -9.72
C SER A 64 10.27 5.11 -9.35
N GLY A 65 9.84 5.08 -8.08
CA GLY A 65 8.62 5.70 -7.58
C GLY A 65 7.51 4.70 -7.25
N ASN A 66 7.81 3.39 -7.21
CA ASN A 66 6.85 2.38 -6.78
C ASN A 66 6.78 2.30 -5.25
N TYR A 67 5.59 1.99 -4.75
CA TYR A 67 5.33 1.85 -3.32
C TYR A 67 4.66 0.49 -3.06
N SER A 68 5.06 -0.15 -1.96
CA SER A 68 4.45 -1.40 -1.50
C SER A 68 3.02 -1.17 -1.02
N ILE A 69 2.25 -2.25 -0.90
CA ILE A 69 0.92 -2.21 -0.29
C ILE A 69 0.97 -1.80 1.20
N GLN A 70 2.08 -2.08 1.91
CA GLN A 70 2.24 -1.67 3.31
C GLN A 70 2.28 -0.14 3.42
N VAL A 71 3.04 0.54 2.53
CA VAL A 71 3.08 2.02 2.49
C VAL A 71 1.69 2.61 2.30
N ILE A 72 0.94 2.09 1.33
CA ILE A 72 -0.42 2.53 1.04
C ILE A 72 -1.34 2.28 2.25
N THR A 73 -1.21 1.13 2.91
CA THR A 73 -2.01 0.78 4.09
C THR A 73 -1.77 1.75 5.25
N VAL A 74 -0.50 2.06 5.54
CA VAL A 74 -0.14 3.04 6.58
C VAL A 74 -0.66 4.43 6.21
N ALA A 75 -0.52 4.87 4.97
CA ALA A 75 -1.03 6.16 4.51
C ALA A 75 -2.55 6.27 4.75
N LEU A 76 -3.33 5.29 4.32
CA LEU A 76 -4.79 5.31 4.51
C LEU A 76 -5.22 5.26 5.99
N SER A 77 -4.40 4.68 6.86
CA SER A 77 -4.67 4.67 8.31
C SER A 77 -4.74 6.09 8.92
N TYR A 78 -4.05 7.08 8.34
CA TYR A 78 -4.12 8.48 8.80
C TYR A 78 -5.53 9.08 8.65
N PHE A 79 -6.34 8.52 7.76
CA PHE A 79 -7.75 8.87 7.54
C PHE A 79 -8.71 7.89 8.22
N GLN A 80 -8.22 7.04 9.14
CA GLN A 80 -8.97 5.95 9.76
C GLN A 80 -9.60 4.98 8.74
N LEU A 81 -8.96 4.81 7.58
CA LEU A 81 -9.37 3.86 6.56
C LEU A 81 -8.55 2.58 6.66
N GLU A 82 -9.20 1.44 6.44
CA GLU A 82 -8.59 0.13 6.44
C GLU A 82 -8.63 -0.46 5.02
N LEU A 83 -7.50 -0.99 4.55
CA LEU A 83 -7.39 -1.73 3.30
C LEU A 83 -7.67 -3.21 3.55
N ILE A 84 -8.83 -3.69 3.09
CA ILE A 84 -9.21 -5.10 3.22
C ILE A 84 -8.98 -5.81 1.88
N PRO A 85 -8.14 -6.85 1.81
CA PRO A 85 -7.96 -7.62 0.59
C PRO A 85 -9.28 -8.24 0.14
N LEU A 86 -9.68 -7.97 -1.11
CA LEU A 86 -10.97 -8.40 -1.64
C LEU A 86 -11.14 -9.92 -1.66
N ASN A 87 -10.06 -10.71 -1.63
CA ASN A 87 -10.12 -12.19 -1.60
C ASN A 87 -9.96 -12.80 -0.20
N SER A 88 -9.90 -11.97 0.85
CA SER A 88 -9.76 -12.46 2.23
C SER A 88 -11.05 -13.10 2.75
N SER A 89 -10.91 -13.83 3.87
CA SER A 89 -12.03 -14.37 4.66
C SER A 89 -12.72 -13.31 5.53
N ASN A 90 -12.34 -12.03 5.41
CA ASN A 90 -13.01 -10.94 6.14
C ASN A 90 -14.50 -10.88 5.72
N PRO A 91 -15.45 -10.84 6.68
CA PRO A 91 -16.88 -10.77 6.36
C PRO A 91 -17.26 -9.62 5.44
N ARG A 92 -16.60 -8.45 5.56
CA ARG A 92 -16.79 -7.32 4.64
C ARG A 92 -16.40 -7.71 3.23
N ALA A 93 -15.20 -8.28 3.03
CA ALA A 93 -14.74 -8.74 1.72
C ALA A 93 -15.65 -9.82 1.11
N ILE A 94 -16.17 -10.76 1.91
CA ILE A 94 -17.17 -11.74 1.45
C ILE A 94 -18.42 -11.04 0.93
N SER A 95 -18.95 -10.07 1.69
CA SER A 95 -20.12 -9.29 1.30
C SER A 95 -19.87 -8.45 0.04
N SER A 96 -18.71 -7.79 -0.06
CA SER A 96 -18.33 -6.99 -1.23
C SER A 96 -18.20 -7.84 -2.50
N ARG A 97 -17.76 -9.10 -2.40
CA ARG A 97 -17.72 -10.04 -3.55
C ARG A 97 -19.12 -10.44 -4.03
N GLN A 98 -20.12 -10.42 -3.15
CA GLN A 98 -21.52 -10.71 -3.50
C GLN A 98 -22.23 -9.51 -4.14
N CYS A 99 -22.01 -8.28 -3.64
CA CYS A 99 -22.36 -7.06 -4.36
C CYS A 99 -21.30 -5.98 -4.19
N THR A 100 -20.50 -5.78 -5.24
CA THR A 100 -19.48 -4.72 -5.30
C THR A 100 -20.11 -3.33 -5.28
N CYS A 101 -21.40 -3.23 -5.60
CA CYS A 101 -22.22 -2.03 -5.63
C CYS A 101 -22.35 -1.30 -4.27
N ASN A 102 -22.11 -2.03 -3.18
CA ASN A 102 -22.23 -1.56 -1.80
C ASN A 102 -20.97 -0.83 -1.32
N GLU A 103 -19.83 -1.04 -1.97
CA GLU A 103 -18.59 -0.37 -1.61
C GLU A 103 -18.49 1.01 -2.26
N GLN A 104 -17.88 1.94 -1.55
CA GLN A 104 -17.67 3.31 -2.05
C GLN A 104 -16.47 3.39 -2.99
N ALA A 105 -15.45 2.57 -2.77
CA ALA A 105 -14.27 2.57 -3.61
C ALA A 105 -13.47 1.26 -3.48
N PHE A 106 -12.66 1.01 -4.49
CA PHE A 106 -11.66 -0.04 -4.54
C PHE A 106 -10.30 0.55 -4.92
N LEU A 107 -9.26 0.06 -4.28
CA LEU A 107 -7.89 0.24 -4.73
C LEU A 107 -7.44 -1.04 -5.44
N CYS A 108 -6.96 -0.90 -6.67
CA CYS A 108 -6.61 -2.02 -7.52
C CYS A 108 -5.14 -1.98 -7.90
N HIS A 109 -4.53 -3.15 -8.01
CA HIS A 109 -3.18 -3.34 -8.53
C HIS A 109 -3.22 -4.29 -9.73
N LYS A 110 -2.80 -3.83 -10.90
CA LYS A 110 -2.74 -4.65 -12.12
C LYS A 110 -1.50 -4.28 -12.93
N ASN A 111 -0.69 -5.26 -13.32
CA ASN A 111 0.51 -5.08 -14.14
C ASN A 111 1.46 -4.01 -13.56
N ASN A 112 1.79 -4.10 -12.27
CA ASN A 112 2.64 -3.16 -11.55
C ASN A 112 2.13 -1.71 -11.56
N HIS A 113 0.81 -1.52 -11.52
CA HIS A 113 0.17 -0.22 -11.53
C HIS A 113 -0.99 -0.16 -10.56
N TRP A 114 -0.93 0.82 -9.65
CA TRP A 114 -2.00 1.14 -8.71
C TRP A 114 -2.99 2.12 -9.32
N PHE A 115 -4.28 1.86 -9.15
CA PHE A 115 -5.35 2.76 -9.57
C PHE A 115 -6.58 2.61 -8.68
N THR A 116 -7.46 3.60 -8.71
CA THR A 116 -8.66 3.63 -7.87
C THR A 116 -9.92 3.59 -8.72
N LEU A 117 -10.89 2.80 -8.28
CA LEU A 117 -12.28 2.85 -8.72
C LEU A 117 -13.10 3.44 -7.59
N ARG A 118 -13.73 4.60 -7.79
CA ARG A 118 -14.55 5.26 -6.76
C ARG A 118 -15.94 5.55 -7.31
N LYS A 119 -16.96 5.21 -6.53
CA LYS A 119 -18.36 5.53 -6.80
C LYS A 119 -18.61 7.00 -6.47
N PHE A 120 -19.38 7.67 -7.32
CA PHE A 120 -19.90 9.02 -7.11
C PHE A 120 -21.43 8.95 -7.08
N GLY A 121 -22.07 9.68 -6.16
CA GLY A 121 -23.52 9.68 -6.00
C GLY A 121 -23.93 9.16 -4.63
#